data_AF-A0A2S6TIE3-F1
#
_entry.id   AF-A0A2S6TIE3-F1
#
_cell.length_a   1.000
_cell.length_b   1.000
_cell.length_c   1.000
_cell.angle_alpha   90.00
_cell.angle_beta   90.00
_cell.angle_gamma   90.00
#
_symmetry.space_group_name_H-M   'P 1'
#
loop_
_entity.id
_entity.type
_entity.pdbx_description
1 polymer ?
#
loop_
_entity_poly.entity_id
_entity_poly.type
_entity_poly.pdbx_seq_one_letter_code
_entity_poly.pdbx_strand_id
1 'polypeptide(L)'
;KNLSKMQVETNIDEADIGQIREGQAAKFTVDAYPVMKFNGIVTQIRKKPLTVQNVVTYTVVIAADNTEQKLLPGMTANVQVEVSNRRNVIRLPNKALRFAPPSINSKVVSKGFGSGTGAAQSTARPDRAARREQVQARMKQMIKTLSLTPDQQARVREFGQHMRQRIRTLAQGGRGPGFRDAIKKLRNQNSTKIMTILTPAQKIKYQAIIASRLSNPAAPGKVWILKNGKPSPVNVIIGVGDGNVTELVSGNLKEGQLVLTGIKRGKDG
;
A
#
# COMPACT_ATOMS: atom_id res chain seq x y z
N LYS A 1 15.41 -26.62 28.52
CA LYS A 1 14.24 -26.04 27.81
C LYS A 1 14.14 -26.72 26.45
N ASN A 2 12.97 -27.24 26.08
CA ASN A 2 12.79 -27.90 24.78
C ASN A 2 12.74 -26.85 23.68
N LEU A 3 13.69 -26.87 22.73
CA LEU A 3 13.79 -25.95 21.60
C LEU A 3 13.04 -26.45 20.36
N SER A 4 12.35 -27.59 20.44
CA SER A 4 11.64 -28.20 19.30
C SER A 4 10.49 -27.34 18.77
N LYS A 5 9.89 -26.52 19.63
CA LYS A 5 8.84 -25.55 19.28
C LYS A 5 9.32 -24.16 19.59
N MET A 6 9.36 -23.32 18.57
CA MET A 6 9.73 -21.93 18.69
C MET A 6 8.51 -21.05 18.43
N GLN A 7 8.57 -19.84 18.96
CA GLN A 7 7.57 -18.82 18.68
C GLN A 7 8.26 -17.56 18.21
N VAL A 8 7.67 -16.93 17.20
CA VAL A 8 8.07 -15.62 16.72
C VAL A 8 7.03 -14.62 17.18
N GLU A 9 7.45 -13.64 17.96
CA GLU A 9 6.61 -12.49 18.33
C GLU A 9 6.89 -11.36 17.34
N THR A 10 5.84 -10.92 16.63
CA THR A 10 5.94 -9.80 15.69
C THR A 10 4.94 -8.71 16.04
N ASN A 11 5.32 -7.45 15.84
CA ASN A 11 4.47 -6.30 16.10
C ASN A 11 3.85 -5.83 14.79
N ILE A 12 2.52 -5.88 14.72
CA ILE A 12 1.75 -5.46 13.54
C ILE A 12 1.00 -4.18 13.88
N ASP A 13 1.05 -3.21 12.97
CA ASP A 13 0.38 -1.92 13.13
C ASP A 13 -1.16 -2.08 13.23
N GLU A 14 -1.81 -1.19 13.99
CA GLU A 14 -3.28 -1.15 14.14
C GLU A 14 -4.04 -1.13 12.80
N ALA A 15 -3.44 -0.56 11.75
CA ALA A 15 -4.04 -0.50 10.43
C ALA A 15 -4.10 -1.87 9.73
N ASP A 16 -3.16 -2.77 10.03
CA ASP A 16 -2.97 -4.02 9.32
C ASP A 16 -3.48 -5.22 10.14
N ILE A 17 -3.56 -5.10 11.47
CA ILE A 17 -3.98 -6.20 12.36
C ILE A 17 -5.39 -6.73 12.04
N GLY A 18 -6.27 -5.90 11.48
CA GLY A 18 -7.62 -6.32 11.09
C GLY A 18 -7.67 -7.37 9.97
N GLN A 19 -6.57 -7.56 9.23
CA GLN A 19 -6.44 -8.61 8.21
C GLN A 19 -5.85 -9.91 8.77
N ILE A 20 -5.29 -9.87 9.98
CA ILE A 20 -4.62 -11.01 10.60
C ILE A 20 -5.65 -11.86 11.33
N ARG A 21 -5.55 -13.18 11.16
CA ARG A 21 -6.41 -14.16 11.82
C ARG A 21 -5.58 -15.33 12.32
N GLU A 22 -6.00 -15.90 13.44
CA GLU A 22 -5.45 -17.16 13.92
C GLU A 22 -5.63 -18.25 12.86
N GLY A 23 -4.62 -19.11 12.70
CA GLY A 23 -4.53 -20.14 11.67
C GLY A 23 -3.93 -19.69 10.33
N GLN A 24 -3.65 -18.40 10.12
CA GLN A 24 -2.97 -17.95 8.91
C GLN A 24 -1.55 -18.49 8.80
N ALA A 25 -1.15 -18.87 7.59
CA ALA A 25 0.21 -19.25 7.27
C ALA A 25 1.12 -18.02 7.28
N ALA A 26 2.30 -18.17 7.87
CA ALA A 26 3.34 -17.17 7.88
C ALA A 26 4.66 -17.77 7.38
N LYS A 27 5.45 -16.95 6.70
CA LYS A 27 6.83 -17.26 6.31
C LYS A 27 7.73 -16.25 6.94
N PHE A 28 8.88 -16.68 7.43
CA PHE A 28 9.85 -15.77 7.99
C PHE A 28 11.28 -16.17 7.66
N THR A 29 12.17 -15.19 7.70
CA THR A 29 13.62 -15.39 7.70
C THR A 29 14.18 -14.84 9.00
N VAL A 30 15.35 -15.30 9.41
CA VAL A 30 16.09 -14.71 10.53
C VAL A 30 17.37 -14.10 10.01
N ASP A 31 17.88 -13.07 10.68
CA ASP A 31 19.08 -12.37 10.21
C ASP A 31 20.32 -13.28 10.16
N ALA A 32 20.37 -14.31 11.02
CA ALA A 32 21.40 -15.34 10.99
C ALA A 32 21.33 -16.24 9.74
N TYR A 33 20.15 -16.36 9.12
CA TYR A 33 19.92 -17.18 7.91
C TYR A 33 19.02 -16.45 6.90
N PRO A 34 19.52 -15.41 6.21
CA PRO A 34 18.68 -14.55 5.37
C PRO A 34 18.06 -15.26 4.15
N VAL A 35 18.70 -16.34 3.69
CA VAL A 35 18.27 -17.11 2.51
C VAL A 35 17.33 -18.26 2.88
N MET A 36 17.38 -18.74 4.13
CA MET A 36 16.56 -19.85 4.59
C MET A 36 15.19 -19.35 5.05
N LYS A 37 14.13 -19.87 4.42
CA LYS A 37 12.76 -19.55 4.77
C LYS A 37 12.22 -20.59 5.74
N PHE A 38 11.69 -20.11 6.85
CA PHE A 38 10.99 -20.91 7.84
C PHE A 38 9.48 -20.68 7.68
N ASN A 39 8.71 -21.71 7.97
CA ASN A 39 7.25 -21.64 7.96
C ASN A 39 6.74 -21.55 9.40
N GLY A 40 5.60 -20.88 9.57
CA GLY A 40 4.91 -20.81 10.84
C GLY A 40 3.41 -20.58 10.66
N ILE A 41 2.68 -20.67 11.77
CA ILE A 41 1.23 -20.48 11.82
C ILE A 41 0.92 -19.45 12.90
N VAL A 42 0.06 -18.49 12.59
CA VAL A 42 -0.44 -17.53 13.58
C VAL A 42 -1.27 -18.27 14.61
N THR A 43 -0.83 -18.33 15.85
CA THR A 43 -1.54 -19.04 16.93
C THR A 43 -2.28 -18.11 17.87
N GLN A 44 -1.80 -16.87 18.01
CA GLN A 44 -2.41 -15.94 18.95
C GLN A 44 -2.22 -14.50 18.51
N ILE A 45 -3.27 -13.70 18.70
CA ILE A 45 -3.22 -12.24 18.57
C ILE A 45 -3.40 -11.63 19.97
N ARG A 46 -2.37 -10.98 20.52
CA ARG A 46 -2.48 -10.33 21.83
C ARG A 46 -3.37 -9.08 21.70
N LYS A 47 -4.53 -9.12 22.35
CA LYS A 47 -5.53 -8.03 22.30
C LYS A 47 -5.09 -6.73 22.99
N LYS A 48 -4.05 -6.79 23.84
CA LYS A 48 -3.47 -5.62 24.51
C LYS A 48 -2.53 -4.89 23.54
N PRO A 49 -2.84 -3.64 23.13
CA PRO A 49 -1.97 -2.89 22.24
C PRO A 49 -0.70 -2.43 22.96
N LEU A 50 0.38 -2.27 22.21
CA LEU A 50 1.64 -1.67 22.62
C LEU A 50 1.87 -0.38 21.84
N THR A 51 2.27 0.68 22.53
CA THR A 51 2.67 1.94 21.89
C THR A 51 4.19 1.96 21.77
N VAL A 52 4.71 1.71 20.57
CA VAL A 52 6.15 1.75 20.28
C VAL A 52 6.41 2.94 19.38
N GLN A 53 7.25 3.89 19.79
CA GLN A 53 7.58 5.08 19.01
C GLN A 53 6.35 5.88 18.53
N ASN A 54 5.33 6.02 19.40
CA ASN A 54 4.05 6.66 19.08
C ASN A 54 3.21 5.96 17.99
N VAL A 55 3.50 4.69 17.70
CA VAL A 55 2.71 3.83 16.81
C VAL A 55 2.03 2.74 17.64
N VAL A 56 0.72 2.58 17.47
CA VAL A 56 -0.08 1.54 18.12
C VAL A 56 0.13 0.24 17.35
N THR A 57 0.62 -0.77 18.06
CA THR A 57 0.95 -2.08 17.51
C THR A 57 0.31 -3.19 18.34
N TYR A 58 0.08 -4.34 17.72
CA TYR A 58 -0.42 -5.55 18.35
C TYR A 58 0.61 -6.64 18.17
N THR A 59 0.92 -7.35 19.26
CA THR A 59 1.82 -8.49 19.20
C THR A 59 1.08 -9.72 18.69
N VAL A 60 1.59 -10.28 17.60
CA VAL A 60 1.11 -11.54 17.02
C VAL A 60 2.15 -12.62 17.29
N VAL A 61 1.68 -13.75 17.81
CA VAL A 61 2.50 -14.92 18.11
C VAL A 61 2.33 -15.92 16.98
N ILE A 62 3.46 -16.33 16.41
CA ILE A 62 3.54 -17.29 15.30
C ILE A 62 4.30 -18.50 15.82
N ALA A 63 3.66 -19.66 15.82
CA ALA A 63 4.34 -20.91 16.13
C ALA A 63 5.17 -21.36 14.93
N ALA A 64 6.40 -21.80 15.19
CA ALA A 64 7.32 -22.31 14.20
C ALA A 64 7.93 -23.63 14.69
N ASP A 65 7.93 -24.63 13.80
CA ASP A 65 8.61 -25.89 14.07
C ASP A 65 10.11 -25.71 13.92
N ASN A 66 10.86 -26.22 14.89
CA ASN A 66 12.33 -26.12 14.95
C ASN A 66 12.96 -27.51 15.07
N THR A 67 12.53 -28.41 14.19
CA THR A 67 13.02 -29.81 14.13
C THR A 67 14.53 -29.89 13.91
N GLU A 68 15.08 -28.97 13.12
CA GLU A 68 16.51 -28.87 12.83
C GLU A 68 17.30 -28.07 13.89
N GLN A 69 16.63 -27.56 14.93
CA GLN A 69 17.23 -26.77 16.02
C GLN A 69 18.05 -25.54 15.58
N LYS A 70 17.82 -25.03 14.36
CA LYS A 70 18.52 -23.87 13.80
C LYS A 70 18.06 -22.54 14.40
N LEU A 71 16.82 -22.49 14.90
CA LEU A 71 16.25 -21.27 15.49
C LEU A 71 16.61 -21.19 16.97
N LEU A 72 17.21 -20.07 17.36
CA LEU A 72 17.55 -19.78 18.76
C LEU A 72 16.70 -18.62 19.30
N PRO A 73 16.39 -18.61 20.61
CA PRO A 73 15.74 -17.48 21.25
C PRO A 73 16.55 -16.18 21.08
N GLY A 74 15.87 -15.06 20.89
CA GLY A 74 16.49 -13.74 20.76
C GLY A 74 16.91 -13.36 19.33
N MET A 75 16.76 -14.25 18.35
CA MET A 75 16.97 -13.91 16.94
C MET A 75 15.93 -12.90 16.45
N THR A 76 16.39 -11.95 15.64
CA THR A 76 15.50 -11.04 14.89
C THR A 76 14.97 -11.75 13.65
N ALA A 77 13.65 -11.68 13.46
CA ALA A 77 12.95 -12.34 12.36
C ALA A 77 12.22 -11.33 11.48
N ASN A 78 12.30 -11.53 10.17
CA ASN A 78 11.53 -10.80 9.16
C ASN A 78 10.34 -11.67 8.74
N VAL A 79 9.13 -11.24 9.11
CA VAL A 79 7.89 -12.04 8.96
C VAL A 79 7.03 -11.55 7.81
N GLN A 80 6.49 -12.48 7.04
CA GLN A 80 5.46 -12.27 6.02
C GLN A 80 4.26 -13.15 6.35
N VAL A 81 3.13 -12.54 6.67
CA VAL A 81 1.87 -13.26 6.95
C VAL A 81 1.01 -13.26 5.69
N GLU A 82 0.49 -14.42 5.30
CA GLU A 82 -0.40 -14.56 4.15
C GLU A 82 -1.84 -14.18 4.55
N VAL A 83 -2.24 -12.95 4.23
CA VAL A 83 -3.55 -12.39 4.61
C VAL A 83 -4.68 -12.72 3.63
N SER A 84 -4.33 -13.03 2.38
CA SER A 84 -5.30 -13.40 1.34
C SER A 84 -4.59 -14.20 0.26
N ASN A 85 -5.24 -15.28 -0.21
CA ASN A 85 -4.81 -16.07 -1.34
C ASN A 85 -5.92 -16.10 -2.39
N ARG A 86 -5.62 -15.63 -3.60
CA ARG A 86 -6.50 -15.75 -4.75
C ARG A 86 -5.87 -16.68 -5.77
N ARG A 87 -6.54 -17.80 -6.04
CA ARG A 87 -6.17 -18.75 -7.09
C ARG A 87 -6.85 -18.33 -8.40
N ASN A 88 -6.24 -18.68 -9.53
CA ASN A 88 -6.78 -18.43 -10.88
C ASN A 88 -7.03 -16.95 -11.20
N VAL A 89 -6.03 -16.09 -10.94
CA VAL A 89 -6.07 -14.67 -11.30
C VAL A 89 -4.98 -14.34 -12.31
N ILE A 90 -5.29 -13.48 -13.29
CA ILE A 90 -4.27 -12.93 -14.18
C ILE A 90 -3.41 -11.96 -13.38
N ARG A 91 -2.08 -12.13 -13.45
CA ARG A 91 -1.11 -11.30 -12.72
C ARG A 91 -0.40 -10.37 -13.68
N LEU A 92 -0.35 -9.09 -13.33
CA LEU A 92 0.42 -8.09 -14.04
C LEU A 92 1.72 -7.77 -13.28
N PRO A 93 2.88 -7.78 -13.96
CA PRO A 93 4.12 -7.29 -13.38
C PRO A 93 4.00 -5.81 -13.01
N ASN A 94 4.41 -5.43 -11.79
CA ASN A 94 4.34 -4.04 -11.34
C ASN A 94 5.18 -3.09 -12.21
N LYS A 95 6.22 -3.60 -12.87
CA LYS A 95 7.00 -2.82 -13.85
C LYS A 95 6.16 -2.35 -15.04
N ALA A 96 5.22 -3.17 -15.52
CA ALA A 96 4.36 -2.82 -16.66
C ALA A 96 3.40 -1.68 -16.32
N LEU A 97 2.85 -1.67 -15.10
CA LEU A 97 1.97 -0.60 -14.61
C LEU A 97 2.67 0.75 -14.46
N ARG A 98 4.00 0.75 -14.42
CA ARG A 98 4.84 1.94 -14.23
C ARG A 98 5.55 2.36 -15.51
N PHE A 99 5.49 1.54 -16.55
CA PHE A 99 6.14 1.79 -17.82
C PHE A 99 5.37 2.85 -18.61
N ALA A 100 6.12 3.78 -19.21
CA ALA A 100 5.60 4.76 -20.16
C ALA A 100 6.57 4.85 -21.35
N PRO A 101 6.11 4.64 -22.59
CA PRO A 101 6.97 4.73 -23.76
C PRO A 101 7.38 6.20 -24.01
N PRO A 102 8.62 6.46 -24.46
CA PRO A 102 9.16 7.81 -24.67
C PRO A 102 8.36 8.69 -25.64
N SER A 103 7.61 8.08 -26.57
CA SER A 103 7.04 8.76 -27.75
C SER A 103 5.59 9.23 -27.60
N ILE A 104 4.90 8.93 -26.49
CA ILE A 104 3.44 9.18 -26.35
C ILE A 104 3.18 10.07 -25.14
N ASN A 105 3.47 11.37 -25.32
CA ASN A 105 2.90 12.44 -24.52
C ASN A 105 1.76 13.08 -25.33
N SER A 106 0.65 12.35 -25.51
CA SER A 106 -0.50 12.80 -26.30
C SER A 106 -1.78 12.77 -25.45
N LYS A 107 -2.36 13.96 -25.24
CA LYS A 107 -3.62 14.24 -24.55
C LYS A 107 -4.78 13.38 -25.09
N VAL A 108 -5.45 12.56 -24.26
CA VAL A 108 -6.92 12.29 -24.26
C VAL A 108 -7.34 11.70 -22.89
N VAL A 109 -8.17 12.47 -22.16
CA VAL A 109 -9.22 12.14 -21.15
C VAL A 109 -8.95 11.03 -20.12
N SER A 110 -8.39 11.39 -18.97
CA SER A 110 -8.60 10.67 -17.69
C SER A 110 -9.57 11.45 -16.81
N LYS A 111 -10.86 11.11 -16.88
CA LYS A 111 -11.86 11.57 -15.93
C LYS A 111 -11.66 10.76 -14.63
N GLY A 112 -10.96 11.37 -13.67
CA GLY A 112 -10.88 10.92 -12.27
C GLY A 112 -9.99 9.71 -11.97
N PHE A 113 -8.88 9.93 -11.27
CA PHE A 113 -8.53 9.32 -9.96
C PHE A 113 -7.06 9.56 -9.65
N GLY A 114 -6.80 10.55 -8.79
CA GLY A 114 -5.47 10.91 -8.34
C GLY A 114 -4.99 10.04 -7.17
N SER A 115 -3.93 9.27 -7.44
CA SER A 115 -2.87 8.90 -6.48
C SER A 115 -1.48 9.09 -7.13
N GLY A 116 -1.25 10.24 -7.76
CA GLY A 116 0.01 10.51 -8.47
C GLY A 116 1.19 10.89 -7.57
N THR A 117 2.33 10.20 -7.76
CA THR A 117 3.66 10.81 -7.69
C THR A 117 4.52 10.41 -8.90
N GLY A 118 4.93 11.42 -9.66
CA GLY A 118 5.95 11.36 -10.71
C GLY A 118 5.85 12.61 -11.58
N ALA A 119 6.83 13.52 -11.47
CA ALA A 119 6.90 14.76 -12.22
C ALA A 119 7.97 14.64 -13.32
N ALA A 120 7.61 14.95 -14.57
CA ALA A 120 8.46 15.62 -15.54
C ALA A 120 7.56 16.23 -16.63
N GLN A 121 7.74 17.53 -16.84
CA GLN A 121 7.14 18.47 -17.79
C GLN A 121 6.21 17.92 -18.90
N SER A 122 4.91 18.24 -18.79
CA SER A 122 4.08 18.57 -19.96
C SER A 122 3.06 19.64 -19.58
N THR A 123 2.88 20.61 -20.46
CA THR A 123 2.25 21.93 -20.26
C THR A 123 0.72 21.90 -20.33
N ALA A 124 0.08 21.03 -19.57
CA ALA A 124 -1.36 21.14 -19.30
C ALA A 124 -1.64 20.72 -17.85
N ARG A 125 -1.61 21.69 -16.94
CA ARG A 125 -2.03 21.48 -15.54
C ARG A 125 -3.48 20.96 -15.57
N PRO A 126 -3.81 19.80 -14.96
CA PRO A 126 -5.20 19.54 -14.62
C PRO A 126 -5.67 20.71 -13.76
N ASP A 127 -6.81 21.27 -14.14
CA ASP A 127 -7.34 22.50 -13.56
C ASP A 127 -7.26 22.44 -12.03
N ARG A 128 -6.64 23.46 -11.43
CA ARG A 128 -6.54 23.56 -9.97
C ARG A 128 -7.93 23.48 -9.34
N ALA A 129 -8.98 23.90 -10.06
CA ALA A 129 -10.38 23.75 -9.66
C ALA A 129 -10.79 22.28 -9.52
N ALA A 130 -10.62 21.44 -10.55
CA ALA A 130 -11.03 20.03 -10.53
C ALA A 130 -10.32 19.23 -9.42
N ARG A 131 -9.05 19.53 -9.13
CA ARG A 131 -8.32 18.87 -8.04
C ARG A 131 -8.80 19.35 -6.66
N ARG A 132 -9.18 20.62 -6.51
CA ARG A 132 -9.79 21.14 -5.28
C ARG A 132 -11.15 20.51 -5.03
N GLU A 133 -11.96 20.38 -6.08
CA GLU A 133 -13.28 19.78 -6.03
C GLU A 133 -13.22 18.30 -5.61
N GLN A 134 -12.31 17.50 -6.18
CA GLN A 134 -12.12 16.10 -5.75
C GLN A 134 -11.70 15.97 -4.28
N VAL A 135 -10.85 16.86 -3.79
CA VAL A 135 -10.41 16.86 -2.38
C VAL A 135 -11.58 17.25 -1.47
N GLN A 136 -12.39 18.23 -1.88
CA GLN A 136 -13.60 18.62 -1.15
C GLN A 136 -14.65 17.52 -1.14
N ALA A 137 -14.89 16.85 -2.27
CA ALA A 137 -15.84 15.74 -2.37
C ALA A 137 -15.44 14.57 -1.46
N ARG A 138 -14.15 14.19 -1.44
CA ARG A 138 -13.63 13.16 -0.53
C ARG A 138 -13.79 13.54 0.94
N MET A 139 -13.56 14.81 1.27
CA MET A 139 -13.75 15.33 2.63
C MET A 139 -15.23 15.31 3.02
N LYS A 140 -16.13 15.74 2.12
CA LYS A 140 -17.58 15.73 2.33
C LYS A 140 -18.10 14.30 2.57
N GLN A 141 -17.61 13.33 1.80
CA GLN A 141 -17.93 11.92 2.01
C GLN A 141 -17.42 11.41 3.35
N MET A 142 -16.17 11.72 3.73
CA MET A 142 -15.62 11.34 5.03
C MET A 142 -16.42 11.93 6.21
N ILE A 143 -16.78 13.21 6.12
CA ILE A 143 -17.61 13.89 7.13
C ILE A 143 -18.97 13.21 7.25
N LYS A 144 -19.60 12.87 6.12
CA LYS A 144 -20.90 12.18 6.07
C LYS A 144 -20.81 10.78 6.66
N THR A 145 -19.81 9.99 6.29
CA THR A 145 -19.67 8.59 6.76
C THR A 145 -19.33 8.51 8.26
N LEU A 146 -18.51 9.44 8.76
CA LEU A 146 -18.10 9.46 10.16
C LEU A 146 -19.04 10.27 11.05
N SER A 147 -20.02 10.97 10.48
CA SER A 147 -20.91 11.87 11.22
C SER A 147 -20.13 12.80 12.15
N LEU A 148 -19.12 13.50 11.62
CA LEU A 148 -18.22 14.35 12.43
C LEU A 148 -18.95 15.58 12.98
N THR A 149 -18.70 15.93 14.24
CA THR A 149 -19.20 17.18 14.84
C THR A 149 -18.51 18.41 14.23
N PRO A 150 -19.08 19.63 14.35
CA PRO A 150 -18.45 20.85 13.83
C PRO A 150 -17.01 21.04 14.31
N ASP A 151 -16.74 20.77 15.59
CA ASP A 151 -15.40 20.88 16.19
C ASP A 151 -14.43 19.85 15.61
N GLN A 152 -14.89 18.59 15.45
CA GLN A 152 -14.10 17.55 14.80
C GLN A 152 -13.79 17.92 13.36
N GLN A 153 -14.76 18.46 12.61
CA GLN A 153 -14.57 18.91 11.24
C GLN A 153 -13.55 20.06 11.14
N ALA A 154 -13.54 20.99 12.09
CA ALA A 154 -12.55 22.07 12.17
C ALA A 154 -11.13 21.50 12.34
N ARG A 155 -10.94 20.58 13.29
CA ARG A 155 -9.64 19.92 13.53
C ARG A 155 -9.16 19.07 12.35
N VAL A 156 -10.04 18.28 11.69
CA VAL A 156 -9.64 17.53 10.49
C VAL A 156 -9.21 18.48 9.36
N ARG A 157 -9.91 19.62 9.19
CA ARG A 157 -9.54 20.63 8.18
C ARG A 157 -8.16 21.23 8.47
N GLU A 158 -7.87 21.56 9.73
CA GLU A 158 -6.58 22.07 10.19
C GLU A 158 -5.45 21.05 9.92
N PHE A 159 -5.64 19.79 10.32
CA PHE A 159 -4.67 18.72 10.05
C PHE A 159 -4.39 18.57 8.55
N GLY A 160 -5.45 18.63 7.73
CA GLY A 160 -5.34 18.61 6.27
C GLY A 160 -4.58 19.81 5.69
N GLN A 161 -4.71 21.00 6.29
CA GLN A 161 -3.94 22.18 5.91
C GLN A 161 -2.44 22.00 6.23
N HIS A 162 -2.12 21.55 7.45
CA HIS A 162 -0.74 21.25 7.85
C HIS A 162 -0.09 20.18 6.95
N MET A 163 -0.82 19.11 6.63
CA MET A 163 -0.35 18.11 5.68
C MET A 163 -0.02 18.76 4.33
N ARG A 164 -0.95 19.53 3.74
CA ARG A 164 -0.71 20.18 2.44
C ARG A 164 0.52 21.08 2.46
N GLN A 165 0.74 21.82 3.55
CA GLN A 165 1.92 22.66 3.70
C GLN A 165 3.19 21.81 3.75
N ARG A 166 3.20 20.75 4.56
CA ARG A 166 4.36 19.84 4.67
C ARG A 166 4.67 19.14 3.34
N ILE A 167 3.65 18.70 2.60
CA ILE A 167 3.80 18.12 1.25
C ILE A 167 4.41 19.15 0.30
N ARG A 168 4.00 20.41 0.37
CA ARG A 168 4.54 21.49 -0.46
C ARG A 168 6.03 21.70 -0.15
N THR A 169 6.40 21.78 1.13
CA THR A 169 7.79 21.90 1.56
C THR A 169 8.63 20.71 1.11
N LEU A 170 8.15 19.48 1.35
CA LEU A 170 8.85 18.27 0.89
C LEU A 170 9.02 18.23 -0.63
N ALA A 171 8.05 18.74 -1.38
CA ALA A 171 8.11 18.76 -2.84
C ALA A 171 9.10 19.80 -3.39
N GLN A 172 9.53 20.80 -2.59
CA GLN A 172 10.57 21.75 -2.99
C GLN A 172 11.94 21.07 -3.06
N GLY A 173 12.20 20.06 -2.22
CA GLY A 173 13.44 19.26 -2.25
C GLY A 173 13.46 18.15 -3.30
N GLY A 174 12.49 18.11 -4.23
CA GLY A 174 12.39 17.07 -5.26
C GLY A 174 11.43 15.93 -4.91
N ARG A 175 10.99 15.17 -5.93
CA ARG A 175 9.97 14.11 -5.81
C ARG A 175 10.51 12.73 -6.14
N GLY A 176 11.68 12.40 -5.59
CA GLY A 176 12.33 11.09 -5.73
C GLY A 176 11.75 9.98 -4.83
N PRO A 177 12.41 8.82 -4.72
CA PRO A 177 11.97 7.71 -3.85
C PRO A 177 11.74 8.12 -2.39
N GLY A 178 12.67 8.87 -1.79
CA GLY A 178 12.52 9.36 -0.40
C GLY A 178 11.33 10.31 -0.19
N PHE A 179 10.86 11.00 -1.24
CA PHE A 179 9.63 11.79 -1.17
C PHE A 179 8.40 10.89 -0.98
N ARG A 180 8.35 9.72 -1.60
CA ARG A 180 7.22 8.79 -1.43
C ARG A 180 7.13 8.26 -0.01
N ASP A 181 8.27 7.89 0.57
CA ASP A 181 8.33 7.39 1.95
C ASP A 181 8.00 8.49 2.97
N ALA A 182 8.49 9.70 2.74
CA ALA A 182 8.13 10.87 3.55
C ALA A 182 6.63 11.16 3.48
N ILE A 183 6.00 11.02 2.31
CA ILE A 183 4.55 11.18 2.15
C ILE A 183 3.78 10.05 2.83
N LYS A 184 4.25 8.80 2.77
CA LYS A 184 3.66 7.67 3.49
C LYS A 184 3.68 7.93 5.00
N LYS A 185 4.84 8.30 5.56
CA LYS A 185 5.01 8.66 6.96
C LYS A 185 4.09 9.80 7.38
N LEU A 186 4.00 10.85 6.55
CA LEU A 186 3.14 12.00 6.82
C LEU A 186 1.65 11.65 6.82
N ARG A 187 1.21 10.73 5.94
CA ARG A 187 -0.18 10.22 5.96
C ARG A 187 -0.48 9.45 7.23
N ASN A 188 0.43 8.55 7.64
CA ASN A 188 0.27 7.77 8.87
C ASN A 188 0.18 8.69 10.10
N GLN A 189 1.06 9.68 10.19
CA GLN A 189 1.01 10.68 11.27
C GLN A 189 -0.32 11.45 11.28
N ASN A 190 -0.82 11.84 10.12
CA ASN A 190 -2.08 12.55 10.01
C ASN A 190 -3.29 11.67 10.34
N SER A 191 -3.27 10.38 9.98
CA SER A 191 -4.33 9.45 10.40
C SER A 191 -4.36 9.26 11.90
N THR A 192 -3.20 9.13 12.56
CA THR A 192 -3.11 9.06 14.02
C THR A 192 -3.69 10.31 14.68
N LYS A 193 -3.35 11.50 14.18
CA LYS A 193 -3.94 12.77 14.66
C LYS A 193 -5.45 12.84 14.48
N ILE A 194 -5.98 12.34 13.37
CA ILE A 194 -7.44 12.28 13.17
C ILE A 194 -8.04 11.30 14.19
N MET A 195 -7.43 10.16 14.47
CA MET A 195 -7.97 9.20 15.44
C MET A 195 -8.08 9.77 16.86
N THR A 196 -7.23 10.71 17.27
CA THR A 196 -7.29 11.29 18.63
C THR A 196 -8.53 12.16 18.86
N ILE A 197 -9.16 12.68 17.79
CA ILE A 197 -10.34 13.55 17.89
C ILE A 197 -11.66 12.81 17.66
N LEU A 198 -11.62 11.51 17.35
CA LEU A 198 -12.80 10.68 17.05
C LEU A 198 -13.29 9.91 18.28
N THR A 199 -14.61 9.69 18.35
CA THR A 199 -15.21 8.78 19.34
C THR A 199 -14.88 7.32 19.02
N PRO A 200 -15.03 6.37 19.97
CA PRO A 200 -14.80 4.94 19.71
C PRO A 200 -15.59 4.41 18.50
N ALA A 201 -16.87 4.75 18.37
CA ALA A 201 -17.69 4.33 17.24
C ALA A 201 -17.23 4.94 15.90
N GLN A 202 -16.75 6.17 15.91
CA GLN A 202 -16.20 6.83 14.72
C GLN A 202 -14.84 6.25 14.33
N LYS A 203 -14.00 5.86 15.30
CA LYS A 203 -12.71 5.21 15.05
C LYS A 203 -12.88 3.91 14.25
N ILE A 204 -13.88 3.09 14.58
CA ILE A 204 -14.18 1.85 13.84
C ILE A 204 -14.49 2.15 12.37
N LYS A 205 -15.36 3.14 12.11
CA LYS A 205 -15.70 3.56 10.74
C LYS A 205 -14.50 4.16 10.00
N TYR A 206 -13.68 4.94 10.70
CA TYR A 206 -12.48 5.55 10.12
C TYR A 206 -11.40 4.53 9.78
N GLN A 207 -11.17 3.56 10.66
CA GLN A 207 -10.32 2.40 10.42
C GLN A 207 -10.83 1.59 9.23
N ALA A 208 -12.15 1.35 9.09
CA ALA A 208 -12.71 0.68 7.92
C ALA A 208 -12.50 1.48 6.61
N ILE A 209 -12.58 2.82 6.67
CA ILE A 209 -12.26 3.70 5.52
C ILE A 209 -10.75 3.65 5.18
N ILE A 210 -9.88 3.53 6.17
CA ILE A 210 -8.43 3.38 5.95
C ILE A 210 -8.12 1.97 5.41
N ALA A 211 -8.65 0.93 6.03
CA ALA A 211 -8.47 -0.46 5.64
C ALA A 211 -9.00 -0.73 4.23
N SER A 212 -10.11 -0.13 3.80
CA SER A 212 -10.59 -0.20 2.41
C SER A 212 -9.72 0.57 1.41
N ARG A 213 -8.93 1.56 1.87
CA ARG A 213 -7.90 2.22 1.05
C ARG A 213 -6.60 1.42 0.99
N LEU A 214 -6.29 0.64 2.02
CA LEU A 214 -5.13 -0.25 2.10
C LEU A 214 -5.38 -1.58 1.37
N SER A 215 -6.59 -2.12 1.50
CA SER A 215 -7.10 -3.32 0.81
C SER A 215 -7.68 -2.92 -0.54
N ASN A 216 -6.83 -2.45 -1.45
CA ASN A 216 -7.19 -1.85 -2.74
C ASN A 216 -8.22 -2.71 -3.55
N PRO A 217 -9.54 -2.45 -3.49
CA PRO A 217 -10.50 -3.17 -4.30
C PRO A 217 -10.55 -2.42 -5.62
N ALA A 218 -9.91 -2.97 -6.66
CA ALA A 218 -9.99 -2.46 -8.03
C ALA A 218 -9.56 -0.98 -8.20
N ALA A 219 -8.26 -0.73 -8.36
CA ALA A 219 -7.75 0.57 -8.81
C ALA A 219 -7.59 0.61 -10.34
N PRO A 220 -7.87 1.75 -11.01
CA PRO A 220 -7.53 1.90 -12.43
C PRO A 220 -6.01 1.95 -12.63
N GLY A 221 -5.54 1.26 -13.66
CA GLY A 221 -4.16 1.23 -14.12
C GLY A 221 -4.08 1.33 -15.65
N LYS A 222 -2.87 1.55 -16.15
CA LYS A 222 -2.58 1.54 -17.58
C LYS A 222 -1.33 0.70 -17.79
N VAL A 223 -1.40 -0.22 -18.74
CA VAL A 223 -0.24 -0.93 -19.26
C VAL A 223 -0.10 -0.68 -20.75
N TRP A 224 1.01 -1.10 -21.32
CA TRP A 224 1.27 -0.95 -22.75
C TRP A 224 1.51 -2.32 -23.35
N ILE A 225 0.95 -2.55 -24.53
CA ILE A 225 1.19 -3.74 -25.35
C ILE A 225 1.83 -3.30 -26.65
N LEU A 226 2.50 -4.20 -27.35
CA LEU A 226 3.00 -3.93 -28.69
C LEU A 226 1.92 -4.26 -29.72
N LYS A 227 1.50 -3.28 -30.52
CA LYS A 227 0.67 -3.49 -31.71
C LYS A 227 1.44 -2.96 -32.92
N ASN A 228 1.69 -3.81 -33.91
CA ASN A 228 2.42 -3.45 -35.13
C ASN A 228 3.77 -2.75 -34.85
N GLY A 229 4.54 -3.29 -33.90
CA GLY A 229 5.83 -2.71 -33.49
C GLY A 229 5.73 -1.42 -32.66
N LYS A 230 4.53 -0.89 -32.39
CA LYS A 230 4.31 0.36 -31.66
C LYS A 230 3.64 0.11 -30.31
N PRO A 231 4.05 0.82 -29.24
CA PRO A 231 3.35 0.77 -27.95
C PRO A 231 1.91 1.28 -28.07
N SER A 232 0.94 0.45 -27.67
CA SER A 232 -0.48 0.78 -27.58
C SER A 232 -0.93 0.69 -26.11
N PRO A 233 -1.63 1.70 -25.58
CA PRO A 233 -2.08 1.67 -24.19
C PRO A 233 -3.27 0.72 -24.03
N VAL A 234 -3.35 0.06 -22.88
CA VAL A 234 -4.51 -0.73 -22.43
C VAL A 234 -4.85 -0.28 -21.02
N ASN A 235 -6.08 0.20 -20.83
CA ASN A 235 -6.60 0.52 -19.50
C ASN A 235 -7.02 -0.77 -18.80
N VAL A 236 -6.69 -0.87 -17.52
CA VAL A 236 -6.95 -2.04 -16.68
C VAL A 236 -7.49 -1.61 -15.33
N ILE A 237 -8.16 -2.52 -14.65
CA ILE A 237 -8.48 -2.43 -13.24
C ILE A 237 -7.65 -3.48 -12.51
N ILE A 238 -6.87 -3.04 -11.52
CA ILE A 238 -5.92 -3.86 -10.77
C ILE A 238 -6.37 -4.05 -9.33
N GLY A 239 -6.14 -5.24 -8.79
CA GLY A 239 -6.54 -5.65 -7.45
C GLY A 239 -5.38 -5.64 -6.47
N VAL A 240 -5.31 -6.71 -5.68
CA VAL A 240 -4.29 -6.88 -4.65
C VAL A 240 -2.95 -7.23 -5.30
N GLY A 241 -1.85 -6.71 -4.74
CA GLY A 241 -0.50 -7.01 -5.19
C GLY A 241 0.43 -7.31 -4.02
N ASP A 242 1.47 -8.11 -4.29
CA ASP A 242 2.47 -8.55 -3.30
C ASP A 242 3.77 -7.73 -3.35
N GLY A 243 3.75 -6.61 -4.09
CA GLY A 243 4.92 -5.76 -4.33
C GLY A 243 5.68 -6.08 -5.62
N ASN A 244 5.61 -7.31 -6.11
CA ASN A 244 6.21 -7.72 -7.39
C ASN A 244 5.18 -7.76 -8.52
N VAL A 245 4.01 -8.32 -8.23
CA VAL A 245 2.90 -8.45 -9.16
C VAL A 245 1.62 -7.88 -8.55
N THR A 246 0.68 -7.50 -9.40
CA THR A 246 -0.68 -7.08 -9.00
C THR A 246 -1.70 -7.87 -9.80
N GLU A 247 -2.77 -8.30 -9.15
CA GLU A 247 -3.94 -8.91 -9.79
C GLU A 247 -4.54 -7.98 -10.86
N LEU A 248 -4.88 -8.53 -12.03
CA LEU A 248 -5.76 -7.91 -13.01
C LEU A 248 -7.20 -8.32 -12.70
N VAL A 249 -8.01 -7.37 -12.26
CA VAL A 249 -9.44 -7.58 -11.94
C VAL A 249 -10.30 -7.44 -13.19
N SER A 250 -9.99 -6.48 -14.07
CA SER A 250 -10.65 -6.36 -15.37
C SER A 250 -9.82 -5.56 -16.39
N GLY A 251 -10.09 -5.75 -17.67
CA GLY A 251 -9.39 -5.07 -18.78
C GLY A 251 -9.24 -6.00 -19.98
N ASN A 252 -8.96 -5.42 -21.15
CA ASN A 252 -8.85 -6.17 -22.41
C ASN A 252 -7.46 -6.81 -22.58
N LEU A 253 -6.97 -7.48 -21.55
CA LEU A 253 -5.75 -8.28 -21.58
C LEU A 253 -6.11 -9.75 -21.39
N LYS A 254 -5.52 -10.60 -22.21
CA LYS A 254 -5.64 -12.05 -22.10
C LYS A 254 -4.45 -12.65 -21.37
N GLU A 255 -4.65 -13.82 -20.78
CA GLU A 255 -3.54 -14.62 -20.26
C GLU A 255 -2.52 -14.91 -21.39
N GLY A 256 -1.23 -14.88 -21.05
CA GLY A 256 -0.14 -15.03 -22.02
C GLY A 256 0.15 -13.80 -22.89
N GLN A 257 -0.69 -12.76 -22.84
CA GLN A 257 -0.46 -11.54 -23.63
C GLN A 257 0.74 -10.74 -23.08
N LEU A 258 1.69 -10.42 -23.96
CA LEU A 258 2.88 -9.66 -23.60
C LEU A 258 2.55 -8.19 -23.33
N VAL A 259 3.05 -7.69 -22.19
CA VAL A 259 3.02 -6.29 -21.79
C VAL A 259 4.43 -5.72 -21.74
N LEU A 260 4.58 -4.45 -22.07
CA LEU A 260 5.85 -3.74 -22.02
C LEU A 260 6.19 -3.36 -20.57
N THR A 261 7.38 -3.74 -20.14
CA THR A 261 7.91 -3.46 -18.78
C THR A 261 9.10 -2.49 -18.78
N GLY A 262 9.64 -2.18 -19.97
CA GLY A 262 10.84 -1.36 -20.15
C GLY A 262 11.27 -1.31 -21.61
N ILE A 263 12.29 -0.49 -21.89
CA ILE A 263 12.99 -0.45 -23.17
C ILE A 263 14.45 -0.81 -22.89
N LYS A 264 14.98 -1.81 -23.59
CA LYS A 264 16.41 -2.11 -23.60
C LYS A 264 17.02 -1.35 -24.77
N ARG A 265 17.81 -0.29 -24.51
CA ARG A 265 18.68 0.27 -25.54
C ARG A 265 19.74 -0.79 -25.87
N GLY A 266 19.94 -1.09 -27.14
CA GLY A 266 21.07 -1.87 -27.58
C GLY A 266 22.36 -1.18 -27.13
N LYS A 267 23.35 -1.96 -26.69
CA LYS A 267 24.73 -1.49 -26.73
C LYS A 267 25.08 -1.45 -28.21
N ASP A 268 24.95 -0.29 -28.83
CA ASP A 268 25.64 -0.04 -30.08
C ASP A 268 27.12 0.13 -29.72
N GLY A 269 27.96 -0.70 -30.36
CA GLY A 269 29.41 -0.62 -30.29
C GLY A 269 29.97 0.59 -31.02
#